data_AF-A0A432ZZL0-F1
#
_entry.id   AF-A0A432ZZL0-F1
#
_cell.length_a   1.000
_cell.length_b   1.000
_cell.length_c   1.000
_cell.angle_alpha   90.00
_cell.angle_beta   90.00
_cell.angle_gamma   90.00
#
_symmetry.space_group_name_H-M   'P 1'
#
loop_
_entity.id
_entity.type
_entity.pdbx_description
1 polymer ?
#
loop_
_entity_poly.entity_id
_entity_poly.type
_entity_poly.pdbx_seq_one_letter_code
_entity_poly.pdbx_strand_id
1 'polypeptide(L)'
;MDNMRRVYQRAIAIPLNNVEHLWKEYDQWENALNRLTAKKFLAERSPAYMTARTALREMRIFTDAMVRGGVPKPPQWTDREMYQLDLWKRYIAWEKSNPLHLDDNVALADRVMYAYQQALLVLRFYPEIWYDFANYCTEMNKPEKAILILKNAMELPRALRVRGALRVAQVPERGAVSIRVAAGSADGADRADQPHVRGRGTGAAAAGSGGAGSGLDG
;
A
#
# COMPACT_ATOMS: atom_id res chain seq x y z
N MET A 1 16.19 34.00 8.59
CA MET A 1 16.68 34.19 7.20
C MET A 1 17.03 32.87 6.54
N ASP A 2 17.82 32.01 7.18
CA ASP A 2 18.24 30.73 6.59
C ASP A 2 17.13 29.71 6.34
N ASN A 3 16.05 29.75 7.14
CA ASN A 3 14.91 28.85 6.95
C ASN A 3 14.21 29.08 5.59
N MET A 4 14.04 30.34 5.17
CA MET A 4 13.40 30.67 3.89
C MET A 4 14.26 30.17 2.72
N ARG A 5 15.57 30.43 2.77
CA ARG A 5 16.55 29.91 1.79
C ARG A 5 16.50 28.38 1.73
N ARG A 6 16.50 27.70 2.87
CA ARG A 6 16.45 26.23 2.95
C ARG A 6 15.17 25.67 2.34
N VAL A 7 14.03 26.31 2.57
CA VAL A 7 12.74 25.89 2.01
C VAL A 7 12.74 26.05 0.49
N TYR A 8 13.15 27.20 -0.04
CA TYR A 8 13.25 27.41 -1.49
C TYR A 8 14.21 26.40 -2.14
N GLN A 9 15.41 26.24 -1.57
CA GLN A 9 16.41 25.31 -2.10
C GLN A 9 15.91 23.85 -2.11
N ARG A 10 15.09 23.46 -1.14
CA ARG A 10 14.45 22.15 -1.14
C ARG A 10 13.34 22.07 -2.19
N ALA A 11 12.52 23.10 -2.32
CA ALA A 11 11.36 23.11 -3.22
C ALA A 11 11.79 23.06 -4.70
N ILE A 12 12.84 23.78 -5.10
CA ILE A 12 13.33 23.82 -6.48
C ILE A 12 13.98 22.50 -6.95
N ALA A 13 14.40 21.64 -6.01
CA ALA A 13 14.98 20.33 -6.30
C ALA A 13 13.91 19.23 -6.47
N ILE A 14 12.64 19.54 -6.17
CA ILE A 14 11.53 18.58 -6.26
C ILE A 14 10.73 18.87 -7.53
N PRO A 15 10.36 17.85 -8.32
CA PRO A 15 9.46 18.00 -9.48
C PRO A 15 8.04 18.42 -9.06
N LEU A 16 7.84 19.72 -8.84
CA LEU A 16 6.56 20.33 -8.50
C LEU A 16 5.93 21.00 -9.72
N ASN A 17 4.60 20.97 -9.83
CA ASN A 17 3.88 21.57 -10.97
C ASN A 17 4.20 23.06 -11.18
N ASN A 18 4.51 23.79 -10.10
CA ASN A 18 4.83 25.21 -10.09
C ASN A 18 6.34 25.49 -9.94
N VAL A 19 7.22 24.53 -10.24
CA VAL A 19 8.68 24.67 -10.05
C VAL A 19 9.27 25.89 -10.79
N GLU A 20 8.76 26.23 -11.98
CA GLU A 20 9.21 27.40 -12.74
C GLU A 20 8.83 28.73 -12.06
N HIS A 21 7.66 28.75 -11.39
CA HIS A 21 7.21 29.92 -10.63
C HIS A 21 8.07 30.09 -9.37
N LEU A 22 8.29 29.00 -8.63
CA LEU A 22 9.12 28.99 -7.42
C LEU A 22 10.56 29.42 -7.70
N TRP A 23 11.12 29.03 -8.86
CA TRP A 23 12.45 29.48 -9.28
C TRP A 23 12.51 30.99 -9.51
N LYS A 24 11.50 31.59 -10.18
CA LYS A 24 11.42 33.04 -10.39
C LYS A 24 11.27 33.81 -9.08
N GLU A 25 10.45 33.32 -8.16
CA GLU A 25 10.32 33.93 -6.83
C GLU A 25 11.62 33.84 -6.03
N TYR A 26 12.32 32.70 -6.10
CA TYR A 26 13.61 32.54 -5.43
C TYR A 26 14.68 33.49 -5.98
N ASP A 27 14.75 33.67 -7.31
CA ASP A 27 15.64 34.63 -7.97
C ASP A 27 15.34 36.07 -7.51
N GLN A 28 14.07 36.47 -7.48
CA GLN A 28 13.67 37.79 -6.99
C GLN A 28 14.02 37.99 -5.51
N TRP A 29 13.78 36.97 -4.67
CA TRP A 29 14.05 37.02 -3.24
C TRP A 29 15.55 37.11 -2.92
N GLU A 30 16.40 36.31 -3.58
CA GLU A 30 17.86 36.37 -3.38
C GLU A 30 18.45 37.71 -3.90
N ASN A 31 17.95 38.22 -5.03
CA ASN A 31 18.38 39.52 -5.55
C ASN A 31 17.93 40.70 -4.68
N ALA A 32 16.77 40.60 -4.03
CA ALA A 32 16.29 41.59 -3.06
C ALA A 32 17.14 41.60 -1.77
N LEU A 33 17.72 40.47 -1.41
CA LEU A 33 18.60 40.31 -0.25
C LEU A 33 20.01 40.85 -0.52
N ASN A 34 20.71 40.29 -1.50
CA ASN A 34 22.05 40.71 -1.86
C ASN A 34 22.42 40.24 -3.27
N ARG A 35 22.51 41.19 -4.21
CA ARG A 35 22.82 40.95 -5.63
C ARG A 35 24.18 40.27 -5.87
N LEU A 36 25.17 40.50 -5.00
CA LEU A 36 26.50 39.91 -5.16
C LEU A 36 26.49 38.41 -4.84
N THR A 37 25.85 38.02 -3.74
CA THR A 37 25.75 36.62 -3.32
C THR A 37 24.68 35.84 -4.08
N ALA A 38 23.63 36.52 -4.58
CA ALA A 38 22.55 35.91 -5.34
C ALA A 38 23.07 35.11 -6.55
N LYS A 39 23.98 35.69 -7.33
CA LYS A 39 24.58 35.02 -8.50
C LYS A 39 25.24 33.69 -8.14
N LYS A 40 25.95 33.64 -7.01
CA LYS A 40 26.60 32.42 -6.52
C LYS A 40 25.58 31.35 -6.16
N PHE A 41 24.58 31.70 -5.33
CA PHE A 41 23.56 30.75 -4.89
C PHE A 41 22.66 30.24 -6.03
N LEU A 42 22.37 31.08 -7.02
CA LEU A 42 21.60 30.68 -8.20
C LEU A 42 22.41 29.74 -9.10
N ALA A 43 23.71 30.03 -9.32
CA ALA A 43 24.58 29.16 -10.10
C ALA A 43 24.74 27.77 -9.47
N GLU A 44 24.87 27.69 -8.13
CA GLU A 44 24.98 26.42 -7.41
C GLU A 44 23.72 25.55 -7.49
N ARG A 45 22.52 26.17 -7.58
CA ARG A 45 21.23 25.44 -7.57
C ARG A 45 20.60 25.26 -8.94
N SER A 46 21.05 25.99 -9.96
CA SER A 46 20.57 25.89 -11.33
C SER A 46 20.56 24.45 -11.89
N PRO A 47 21.62 23.61 -11.68
CA PRO A 47 21.61 22.23 -12.16
C PRO A 47 20.48 21.40 -11.55
N ALA A 48 20.27 21.49 -10.23
CA ALA A 48 19.22 20.76 -9.54
C ALA A 48 17.81 21.17 -10.01
N TYR A 49 17.60 22.47 -10.25
CA TYR A 49 16.36 22.99 -10.84
C TYR A 49 16.12 22.44 -12.25
N MET A 50 17.16 22.41 -13.10
CA MET A 50 17.03 21.89 -14.47
C MET A 50 16.71 20.40 -14.47
N THR A 51 17.35 19.60 -13.61
CA THR A 51 17.01 18.18 -13.42
C THR A 51 15.56 18.00 -12.96
N ALA A 52 15.13 18.75 -11.94
CA ALA A 52 13.75 18.68 -11.43
C ALA A 52 12.71 19.07 -12.49
N ARG A 53 13.01 20.08 -13.31
CA ARG A 53 12.15 20.54 -14.40
C ARG A 53 12.05 19.50 -15.52
N THR A 54 13.15 18.85 -15.89
CA THR A 54 13.14 17.78 -16.90
C THR A 54 12.37 16.57 -16.38
N ALA A 55 12.65 16.12 -15.15
CA ALA A 55 11.93 15.03 -14.51
C ALA A 55 10.42 15.32 -14.39
N LEU A 56 10.02 16.57 -14.13
CA LEU A 56 8.60 16.96 -14.13
C LEU A 56 7.94 16.76 -15.50
N ARG A 57 8.62 17.11 -16.60
CA ARG A 57 8.06 16.93 -17.95
C ARG A 57 7.86 15.46 -18.28
N GLU A 58 8.83 14.61 -17.94
CA GLU A 58 8.72 13.16 -18.11
C GLU A 58 7.61 12.58 -17.23
N MET A 59 7.53 13.00 -15.97
CA MET A 59 6.49 12.57 -15.04
C MET A 59 5.08 12.89 -15.55
N ARG A 60 4.89 14.05 -16.19
CA ARG A 60 3.59 14.50 -16.71
C ARG A 60 3.00 13.56 -17.75
N ILE A 61 3.83 12.90 -18.55
CA ILE A 61 3.41 11.91 -19.54
C ILE A 61 2.59 10.79 -18.87
N PHE A 62 2.99 10.39 -17.66
CA PHE A 62 2.27 9.39 -16.87
C PHE A 62 1.11 10.03 -16.11
N THR A 63 1.36 11.13 -15.39
CA THR A 63 0.37 11.65 -14.43
C THR A 63 -0.86 12.28 -15.06
N ASP A 64 -0.76 12.77 -16.30
CA ASP A 64 -1.89 13.40 -16.99
C ASP A 64 -2.86 12.34 -17.56
N ALA A 65 -2.36 11.13 -17.84
CA ALA A 65 -3.17 9.99 -18.28
C ALA A 65 -3.74 9.13 -17.12
N MET A 66 -3.21 9.28 -15.91
CA MET A 66 -3.64 8.53 -14.72
C MET A 66 -4.89 9.14 -14.07
N VAL A 67 -5.90 8.30 -13.83
CA VAL A 67 -7.08 8.69 -13.03
C VAL A 67 -6.74 8.59 -11.54
N ARG A 68 -6.56 9.75 -10.89
CA ARG A 68 -6.18 9.86 -9.47
C ARG A 68 -7.33 10.25 -8.55
N GLY A 69 -8.44 10.74 -9.10
CA GLY A 69 -9.63 11.14 -8.35
C GLY A 69 -10.73 10.08 -8.48
N GLY A 70 -10.94 9.28 -7.44
CA GLY A 70 -12.00 8.28 -7.42
C GLY A 70 -11.96 7.39 -6.18
N VAL A 71 -13.12 6.85 -5.81
CA VAL A 71 -13.19 5.81 -4.78
C VAL A 71 -12.67 4.51 -5.39
N PRO A 72 -11.72 3.80 -4.74
CA PRO A 72 -11.27 2.49 -5.20
C PRO A 72 -12.45 1.53 -5.36
N LYS A 73 -12.46 0.82 -6.49
CA LYS A 73 -13.46 -0.21 -6.79
C LYS A 73 -12.76 -1.55 -7.03
N PRO A 74 -13.41 -2.68 -6.72
CA PRO A 74 -12.87 -3.98 -7.09
C PRO A 74 -12.63 -4.05 -8.60
N PRO A 75 -11.57 -4.74 -9.04
CA PRO A 75 -11.28 -4.93 -10.46
C PRO A 75 -12.42 -5.68 -11.14
N GLN A 76 -12.96 -5.11 -12.21
CA GLN A 76 -13.85 -5.78 -13.15
C GLN A 76 -13.08 -6.33 -14.37
N TRP A 77 -11.78 -6.05 -14.44
CA TRP A 77 -10.87 -6.50 -15.50
C TRP A 77 -11.28 -5.99 -16.88
N THR A 78 -11.77 -4.76 -16.94
CA THR A 78 -12.03 -4.08 -18.22
C THR A 78 -10.72 -3.59 -18.83
N ASP A 79 -10.68 -3.46 -20.16
CA ASP A 79 -9.49 -2.97 -20.88
C ASP A 79 -9.01 -1.61 -20.36
N ARG A 80 -9.95 -0.76 -19.92
CA ARG A 80 -9.65 0.55 -19.32
C ARG A 80 -8.93 0.42 -17.97
N GLU A 81 -9.36 -0.51 -17.13
CA GLU A 81 -8.72 -0.78 -15.84
C GLU A 81 -7.33 -1.41 -16.02
N MET A 82 -7.20 -2.34 -16.97
CA MET A 82 -5.91 -2.95 -17.29
C MET A 82 -4.92 -1.92 -17.84
N TYR A 83 -5.39 -1.00 -18.69
CA TYR A 83 -4.58 0.12 -19.17
C TYR A 83 -4.12 1.04 -18.05
N GLN A 84 -5.02 1.38 -17.10
CA GLN A 84 -4.64 2.18 -15.93
C GLN A 84 -3.63 1.44 -15.04
N LEU A 85 -3.80 0.14 -14.82
CA LEU A 85 -2.85 -0.68 -14.08
C LEU A 85 -1.46 -0.68 -14.74
N ASP A 86 -1.38 -0.85 -16.06
CA ASP A 86 -0.13 -0.78 -16.81
C ASP A 86 0.53 0.60 -16.67
N LEU A 87 -0.25 1.67 -16.77
CA LEU A 87 0.25 3.04 -16.63
C LEU A 87 0.88 3.28 -15.25
N TRP A 88 0.25 2.79 -14.17
CA TRP A 88 0.81 2.86 -12.82
C TRP A 88 2.09 2.04 -12.68
N LYS A 89 2.15 0.83 -13.26
CA LYS A 89 3.37 -0.01 -13.26
C LYS A 89 4.51 0.68 -14.00
N ARG A 90 4.23 1.30 -15.15
CA ARG A 90 5.21 2.08 -15.92
C ARG A 90 5.70 3.30 -15.15
N TYR A 91 4.82 4.01 -14.46
CA TYR A 91 5.20 5.13 -13.60
C TYR A 91 6.14 4.70 -12.46
N ILE A 92 5.83 3.57 -11.81
CA ILE A 92 6.68 3.00 -10.75
C ILE A 92 8.04 2.57 -11.32
N ALA A 93 8.07 1.94 -12.50
CA ALA A 93 9.30 1.58 -13.17
C ALA A 93 10.15 2.80 -13.54
N TRP A 94 9.50 3.88 -13.97
CA TRP A 94 10.17 5.16 -14.21
C TRP A 94 10.78 5.73 -12.92
N GLU A 95 10.08 5.73 -11.79
CA GLU A 95 10.70 6.20 -10.53
C GLU A 95 11.85 5.29 -10.07
N LYS A 96 11.76 3.97 -10.30
CA LYS A 96 12.88 3.04 -10.05
C LYS A 96 14.12 3.34 -10.91
N SER A 97 13.94 3.93 -12.09
CA SER A 97 15.04 4.33 -12.98
C SER A 97 15.85 5.54 -12.50
N ASN A 98 15.43 6.17 -11.38
CA ASN A 98 16.08 7.33 -10.77
C ASN A 98 16.22 8.54 -11.74
N PRO A 99 15.10 9.13 -12.19
CA PRO A 99 15.10 10.26 -13.13
C PRO A 99 15.73 11.53 -12.53
N LEU A 100 15.87 11.60 -11.21
CA LEU A 100 16.51 12.72 -10.51
C LEU A 100 18.00 12.53 -10.24
N HIS A 101 18.57 11.38 -10.64
CA HIS A 101 19.96 11.03 -10.37
C HIS A 101 20.35 11.29 -8.90
N LEU A 102 19.50 10.84 -7.98
CA LEU A 102 19.77 10.95 -6.55
C LEU A 102 20.91 10.01 -6.17
N ASP A 103 21.91 10.55 -5.48
CA ASP A 103 23.03 9.77 -4.94
C ASP A 103 22.64 8.96 -3.69
N ASP A 104 21.61 9.43 -2.96
CA ASP A 104 21.11 8.78 -1.75
C ASP A 104 20.08 7.70 -2.08
N ASN A 105 20.48 6.44 -1.93
CA ASN A 105 19.63 5.27 -2.09
C ASN A 105 18.42 5.27 -1.14
N VAL A 106 18.54 5.88 0.05
CA VAL A 106 17.41 5.96 1.00
C VAL A 106 16.34 6.92 0.48
N ALA A 107 16.75 8.11 0.00
CA ALA A 107 15.84 9.07 -0.61
C ALA A 107 15.17 8.51 -1.89
N LEU A 108 15.91 7.77 -2.72
CA LEU A 108 15.35 7.08 -3.88
C LEU A 108 14.31 6.03 -3.46
N ALA A 109 14.63 5.21 -2.46
CA ALA A 109 13.71 4.21 -1.95
C ALA A 109 12.43 4.85 -1.40
N ASP A 110 12.54 5.93 -0.64
CA ASP A 110 11.38 6.64 -0.10
C ASP A 110 10.49 7.24 -1.21
N ARG A 111 11.07 7.73 -2.33
CA ARG A 111 10.29 8.17 -3.51
C ARG A 111 9.54 7.03 -4.18
N VAL A 112 10.20 5.89 -4.41
CA VAL A 112 9.55 4.73 -5.04
C VAL A 112 8.45 4.18 -4.12
N MET A 113 8.69 4.11 -2.82
CA MET A 113 7.66 3.72 -1.84
C MET A 113 6.48 4.69 -1.86
N TYR A 114 6.72 6.00 -1.99
CA TYR A 114 5.66 6.99 -2.15
C TYR A 114 4.83 6.74 -3.42
N ALA A 115 5.47 6.41 -4.55
CA ALA A 115 4.75 6.06 -5.79
C ALA A 115 3.84 4.83 -5.61
N TYR A 116 4.32 3.78 -4.90
CA TYR A 116 3.49 2.64 -4.53
C TYR A 116 2.32 3.04 -3.63
N GLN A 117 2.53 3.89 -2.63
CA GLN A 117 1.47 4.39 -1.77
C GLN A 117 0.40 5.15 -2.56
N GLN A 118 0.80 6.00 -3.51
CA GLN A 118 -0.13 6.70 -4.39
C GLN A 118 -0.93 5.73 -5.27
N ALA A 119 -0.28 4.69 -5.82
CA ALA A 119 -0.95 3.67 -6.59
C ALA A 119 -2.00 2.93 -5.75
N LEU A 120 -1.71 2.63 -4.49
CA LEU A 120 -2.62 1.95 -3.56
C LEU A 120 -3.86 2.77 -3.19
N LEU A 121 -3.81 4.10 -3.28
CA LEU A 121 -4.99 4.94 -3.06
C LEU A 121 -6.06 4.74 -4.13
N VAL A 122 -5.69 4.29 -5.33
CA VAL A 122 -6.60 4.05 -6.46
C VAL A 122 -6.81 2.55 -6.68
N LEU A 123 -5.72 1.78 -6.67
CA LEU A 123 -5.66 0.36 -7.00
C LEU A 123 -5.63 -0.54 -5.75
N ARG A 124 -6.31 -0.12 -4.67
CA ARG A 124 -6.32 -0.82 -3.38
C ARG A 124 -6.66 -2.31 -3.49
N PHE A 125 -7.52 -2.69 -4.43
CA PHE A 125 -8.02 -4.07 -4.60
C PHE A 125 -7.21 -4.93 -5.57
N TYR A 126 -6.11 -4.38 -6.13
CA TYR A 126 -5.25 -5.10 -7.06
C TYR A 126 -4.10 -5.77 -6.29
N PRO A 127 -4.11 -7.10 -6.11
CA PRO A 127 -3.13 -7.79 -5.29
C PRO A 127 -1.70 -7.69 -5.82
N GLU A 128 -1.54 -7.54 -7.14
CA GLU A 128 -0.24 -7.42 -7.80
C GLU A 128 0.55 -6.22 -7.26
N ILE A 129 -0.11 -5.06 -7.07
CA ILE A 129 0.55 -3.85 -6.55
C ILE A 129 1.00 -4.04 -5.10
N TRP A 130 0.24 -4.75 -4.27
CA TRP A 130 0.62 -5.06 -2.89
C TRP A 130 1.85 -5.97 -2.83
N TYR A 131 1.88 -6.99 -3.69
CA TYR A 131 2.99 -7.93 -3.78
C TYR A 131 4.26 -7.24 -4.28
N ASP A 132 4.16 -6.47 -5.36
CA ASP A 132 5.29 -5.72 -5.92
C ASP A 132 5.85 -4.72 -4.91
N PHE A 133 4.99 -4.07 -4.12
CA PHE A 133 5.42 -3.15 -3.07
C PHE A 133 6.16 -3.88 -1.93
N ALA A 134 5.62 -5.01 -1.46
CA ALA A 134 6.27 -5.81 -0.42
C ALA A 134 7.63 -6.36 -0.86
N ASN A 135 7.74 -6.82 -2.11
CA ASN A 135 9.00 -7.26 -2.70
C ASN A 135 10.01 -6.11 -2.73
N TYR A 136 9.59 -4.93 -3.19
CA TYR A 136 10.47 -3.76 -3.20
C TYR A 136 10.96 -3.38 -1.80
N CYS A 137 10.11 -3.43 -0.77
CA CYS A 137 10.53 -3.21 0.61
C CYS A 137 11.55 -4.26 1.11
N THR A 138 11.44 -5.49 0.63
CA THR A 138 12.37 -6.58 0.96
C THR A 138 13.72 -6.38 0.28
N GLU A 139 13.72 -6.00 -1.01
CA GLU A 139 14.93 -5.62 -1.77
C GLU A 139 15.68 -4.46 -1.10
N MET A 140 14.95 -3.52 -0.49
CA MET A 140 15.52 -2.35 0.20
C MET A 140 15.91 -2.64 1.67
N ASN A 141 16.00 -3.91 2.08
CA ASN A 141 16.33 -4.35 3.45
C ASN A 141 15.38 -3.79 4.54
N LYS A 142 14.10 -3.56 4.22
CA LYS A 142 13.06 -3.11 5.16
C LYS A 142 11.95 -4.18 5.32
N PRO A 143 12.27 -5.40 5.82
CA PRO A 143 11.30 -6.52 5.87
C PRO A 143 10.12 -6.25 6.81
N GLU A 144 10.31 -5.50 7.90
CA GLU A 144 9.24 -5.14 8.83
C GLU A 144 8.12 -4.35 8.14
N LYS A 145 8.49 -3.41 7.26
CA LYS A 145 7.53 -2.64 6.46
C LYS A 145 6.81 -3.54 5.46
N ALA A 146 7.51 -4.48 4.82
CA ALA A 146 6.90 -5.44 3.90
C ALA A 146 5.81 -6.27 4.60
N ILE A 147 6.09 -6.77 5.81
CA ILE A 147 5.11 -7.53 6.61
C ILE A 147 3.90 -6.65 6.95
N LEU A 148 4.12 -5.40 7.35
CA LEU A 148 3.03 -4.48 7.66
C LEU A 148 2.15 -4.20 6.43
N ILE A 149 2.75 -3.98 5.27
CA ILE A 149 2.04 -3.76 3.99
C ILE A 149 1.19 -4.98 3.66
N LEU A 150 1.74 -6.19 3.78
CA LEU A 150 1.01 -7.43 3.52
C LEU A 150 -0.11 -7.67 4.54
N LYS A 151 0.10 -7.34 5.83
CA LYS A 151 -0.96 -7.37 6.85
C LYS A 151 -2.10 -6.44 6.48
N ASN A 152 -1.79 -5.21 6.08
CA ASN A 152 -2.79 -4.24 5.62
C ASN A 152 -3.50 -4.74 4.34
N ALA A 153 -2.84 -5.50 3.46
CA ALA A 153 -3.48 -6.16 2.33
C ALA A 153 -4.46 -7.25 2.78
N MET A 154 -4.11 -8.01 3.82
CA MET A 154 -4.94 -9.09 4.37
C MET A 154 -6.18 -8.59 5.10
N GLU A 155 -6.13 -7.41 5.72
CA GLU A 155 -7.28 -6.79 6.41
C GLU A 155 -8.38 -6.34 5.44
N LEU A 156 -8.13 -6.31 4.12
CA LEU A 156 -9.18 -6.03 3.15
C LEU A 156 -10.30 -7.08 3.20
N PRO A 157 -11.59 -6.67 3.14
CA PRO A 157 -12.72 -7.57 3.20
C PRO A 157 -12.60 -8.71 2.18
N ARG A 158 -12.86 -9.95 2.63
CA ARG A 158 -12.67 -11.18 1.83
C ARG A 158 -13.40 -11.18 0.49
N ALA A 159 -14.51 -10.46 0.35
CA ALA A 159 -15.27 -10.31 -0.89
C ALA A 159 -14.53 -9.53 -1.99
N LEU A 160 -13.50 -8.76 -1.63
CA LEU A 160 -12.71 -7.91 -2.54
C LEU A 160 -11.30 -8.48 -2.77
N ARG A 161 -10.99 -9.62 -2.17
CA ARG A 161 -9.73 -10.34 -2.34
C ARG A 161 -9.83 -11.19 -3.60
N VAL A 162 -9.14 -10.81 -4.67
CA VAL A 162 -8.99 -11.70 -5.82
C VAL A 162 -8.29 -12.98 -5.35
N ARG A 163 -8.91 -14.13 -5.64
CA ARG A 163 -8.64 -15.48 -5.11
C ARG A 163 -7.17 -15.94 -5.15
N GLY A 164 -6.30 -15.26 -5.93
CA GLY A 164 -4.89 -15.60 -6.12
C GLY A 164 -3.92 -15.09 -5.05
N ALA A 165 -4.18 -13.93 -4.42
CA ALA A 165 -3.20 -13.31 -3.50
C ALA A 165 -2.99 -14.10 -2.20
N LEU A 166 -4.03 -14.81 -1.73
CA LEU A 166 -3.94 -15.65 -0.55
C LEU A 166 -3.02 -16.86 -0.76
N ARG A 167 -2.93 -17.35 -2.00
CA ARG A 167 -2.13 -18.53 -2.33
C ARG A 167 -0.63 -18.22 -2.25
N VAL A 168 -0.21 -17.03 -2.68
CA VAL A 168 1.21 -16.60 -2.64
C VAL A 168 1.69 -16.39 -1.20
N ALA A 169 0.83 -15.89 -0.31
CA ALA A 169 1.17 -15.77 1.12
C ALA A 169 1.16 -17.11 1.88
N GLN A 170 0.63 -18.19 1.28
CA GLN A 170 0.52 -19.52 1.89
C GLN A 170 1.47 -20.57 1.29
N VAL A 171 2.32 -20.21 0.32
CA VAL A 171 3.41 -21.10 -0.11
C VAL A 171 4.66 -20.76 0.72
N PRO A 172 5.01 -21.57 1.74
CA PRO A 172 6.36 -21.54 2.28
C PRO A 172 7.29 -22.10 1.20
N GLU A 173 7.92 -21.21 0.45
CA GLU A 173 9.16 -21.52 -0.28
C GLU A 173 10.12 -22.18 0.73
N ARG A 174 10.49 -23.43 0.44
CA ARG A 174 11.37 -24.26 1.25
C ARG A 174 12.70 -23.54 1.43
N GLY A 175 12.87 -22.86 2.57
CA GLY A 175 14.08 -22.10 2.91
C GLY A 175 13.86 -20.87 3.79
N ALA A 176 12.61 -20.53 4.15
CA ALA A 176 12.32 -19.32 4.90
C ALA A 176 12.58 -19.42 6.42
N VAL A 177 13.37 -18.46 6.91
CA VAL A 177 13.48 -18.05 8.31
C VAL A 177 12.09 -17.91 8.92
N SER A 178 11.85 -18.66 10.00
CA SER A 178 10.58 -18.66 10.72
C SER A 178 10.34 -17.33 11.41
N ILE A 179 9.38 -16.54 10.91
CA ILE A 179 8.81 -15.39 11.63
C ILE A 179 7.46 -15.84 12.20
N ARG A 180 7.46 -16.26 13.48
CA ARG A 180 6.21 -16.43 14.24
C ARG A 180 5.70 -15.05 14.62
N VAL A 181 4.53 -14.66 14.09
CA VAL A 181 3.72 -13.63 14.74
C VAL A 181 2.89 -14.34 15.80
N ALA A 182 3.32 -14.20 17.05
CA ALA A 182 2.54 -14.66 18.19
C ALA A 182 1.25 -13.84 18.27
N ALA A 183 0.13 -14.45 17.86
CA ALA A 183 -1.16 -14.07 18.39
C ALA A 183 -1.21 -14.62 19.82
N GLY A 184 -1.28 -13.72 20.80
CA GLY A 184 -1.43 -14.07 22.21
C GLY A 184 -2.65 -14.95 22.41
N SER A 185 -2.40 -16.21 22.77
CA SER A 185 -3.37 -17.10 23.37
C SER A 185 -3.30 -16.87 24.87
N ALA A 186 -4.24 -16.11 25.41
CA ALA A 186 -4.51 -16.11 26.85
C ALA A 186 -5.47 -17.26 27.15
N ASP A 187 -4.98 -18.17 28.00
CA ASP A 187 -5.68 -19.05 28.95
C ASP A 187 -6.73 -20.05 28.42
N GLY A 188 -6.68 -21.34 28.73
CA GLY A 188 -5.93 -22.07 29.75
C GLY A 188 -6.88 -23.00 30.51
N ALA A 189 -6.62 -24.31 30.40
CA ALA A 189 -7.17 -25.42 31.21
C ALA A 189 -8.69 -25.69 31.04
N ASP A 190 -9.20 -26.91 31.01
CA ASP A 190 -8.74 -28.12 31.68
C ASP A 190 -9.28 -29.37 30.95
N ARG A 191 -8.43 -30.41 30.83
CA ARG A 191 -8.79 -31.76 30.40
C ARG A 191 -8.31 -32.70 31.51
N ALA A 192 -9.26 -33.31 32.21
CA ALA A 192 -9.07 -34.55 32.95
C ALA A 192 -10.41 -35.30 32.84
N ASP A 193 -10.51 -36.39 32.09
CA ASP A 193 -10.10 -37.77 32.42
C ASP A 193 -11.38 -38.58 32.71
N GLN A 194 -11.63 -39.64 31.93
CA GLN A 194 -12.77 -40.55 32.14
C GLN A 194 -12.41 -41.57 33.23
N PRO A 195 -13.39 -42.20 33.89
CA PRO A 195 -13.60 -43.61 33.57
C PRO A 195 -15.06 -44.10 33.58
N HIS A 196 -15.20 -45.28 33.01
CA HIS A 196 -16.37 -46.07 32.66
C HIS A 196 -16.91 -46.90 33.85
N VAL A 197 -18.22 -46.91 34.15
CA VAL A 197 -18.91 -48.03 34.87
C VAL A 197 -20.39 -48.16 34.44
N ARG A 198 -20.81 -49.41 34.20
CA ARG A 198 -22.18 -49.91 33.90
C ARG A 198 -23.10 -49.90 35.13
N GLY A 199 -24.43 -49.79 34.93
CA GLY A 199 -25.40 -50.28 35.92
C GLY A 199 -26.89 -50.03 35.63
N ARG A 200 -27.58 -51.10 35.22
CA ARG A 200 -29.03 -51.46 35.30
C ARG A 200 -30.03 -50.59 36.09
N GLY A 201 -31.28 -50.61 35.60
CA GLY A 201 -32.52 -50.60 36.43
C GLY A 201 -33.66 -49.76 35.83
N THR A 202 -34.63 -50.35 35.11
CA THR A 202 -35.97 -50.81 35.58
C THR A 202 -37.04 -49.73 35.76
N GLY A 203 -38.22 -49.96 35.16
CA GLY A 203 -39.53 -49.38 35.53
C GLY A 203 -40.10 -48.47 34.43
N ALA A 204 -41.04 -48.89 33.56
CA ALA A 204 -42.44 -49.34 33.75
C ALA A 204 -43.48 -48.21 33.63
N ALA A 205 -44.56 -48.54 32.89
CA ALA A 205 -45.90 -47.91 32.85
C ALA A 205 -46.02 -46.51 32.20
N ALA A 206 -47.08 -46.11 31.50
CA ALA A 206 -48.34 -46.68 31.02
C ALA A 206 -48.84 -45.68 29.93
N ALA A 207 -49.30 -46.11 28.75
CA ALA A 207 -50.70 -46.37 28.39
C ALA A 207 -51.72 -45.28 28.83
N GLY A 208 -52.32 -44.62 27.84
CA GLY A 208 -53.52 -43.78 27.92
C GLY A 208 -53.67 -42.95 26.63
N SER A 209 -54.23 -43.47 25.54
CA SER A 209 -55.65 -43.66 25.21
C SER A 209 -56.47 -42.36 25.05
N GLY A 210 -57.04 -42.18 23.86
CA GLY A 210 -58.13 -41.23 23.56
C GLY A 210 -57.67 -40.03 22.73
N GLY A 211 -58.24 -39.70 21.58
CA GLY A 211 -59.39 -40.22 20.87
C GLY A 211 -59.51 -39.46 19.55
N ALA A 212 -59.96 -40.16 18.51
CA ALA A 212 -60.29 -39.61 17.21
C ALA A 212 -61.51 -38.66 17.30
N GLY A 213 -61.50 -37.61 16.48
CA GLY A 213 -62.62 -36.69 16.29
C GLY A 213 -62.59 -36.14 14.87
N SER A 214 -63.21 -36.90 13.97
CA SER A 214 -63.55 -36.60 12.58
C SER A 214 -64.77 -35.68 12.45
N GLY A 215 -64.85 -34.92 11.36
CA GLY A 215 -66.06 -34.26 10.82
C GLY A 215 -65.80 -32.77 10.51
N LEU A 216 -65.63 -32.34 9.26
CA LEU A 216 -66.62 -32.15 8.17
C LEU A 216 -67.53 -30.93 8.34
N ASP A 217 -67.69 -30.25 7.20
CA ASP A 217 -68.69 -29.27 6.76
C ASP A 217 -68.54 -27.78 7.15
N GLY A 218 -68.45 -26.94 6.10
CA GLY A 218 -68.50 -25.48 6.13
C GLY A 218 -67.68 -24.82 5.04
#